data_AF-A0A9E5PVX0-F1
#
_entry.id   AF-A0A9E5PVX0-F1
#
_cell.length_a   1.000
_cell.length_b   1.000
_cell.length_c   1.000
_cell.angle_alpha   90.00
_cell.angle_beta   90.00
_cell.angle_gamma   90.00
#
_symmetry.space_group_name_H-M   'P 1'
#
loop_
_entity.id
_entity.type
_entity.pdbx_description
1 polymer ?
#
loop_
_entity_poly.entity_id
_entity_poly.type
_entity_poly.pdbx_seq_one_letter_code
_entity_poly.pdbx_strand_id
1 'polypeptide(L)'
;EHCDFVRQPHVAGEEGGIRPDMVVHLPEKRSIVVDAKTPLDGYLNAVEATQDNERKKALAAHARNVRSRVRELSDRNYWAQFERSPEFVVLFIPGEQFLAAALDVDPKLQEDALAARIVL
;
A
#
# COMPACT_ATOMS: atom_id res chain seq x y z
N GLU A 1 3.17 17.45 21.85
CA GLU A 1 2.99 16.84 20.51
C GLU A 1 1.52 16.54 20.30
N HIS A 2 0.89 17.15 19.30
CA HIS A 2 -0.46 16.77 18.86
C HIS A 2 -0.31 16.25 17.44
N CYS A 3 -0.39 14.93 17.26
CA CYS A 3 -0.56 14.32 15.95
C CYS A 3 -2.07 14.16 15.76
N ASP A 4 -2.65 14.88 14.80
CA ASP A 4 -4.08 14.84 14.51
C ASP A 4 -4.33 13.76 13.44
N PHE A 5 -4.92 12.64 13.84
CA PHE A 5 -5.22 11.52 12.94
C PHE A 5 -6.58 10.92 13.23
N VAL A 6 -7.24 10.44 12.18
CA VAL A 6 -8.51 9.69 12.28
C VAL A 6 -8.26 8.26 11.84
N ARG A 7 -8.59 7.30 12.70
CA ARG A 7 -8.50 5.87 12.37
C ARG A 7 -9.80 5.41 11.73
N GLN A 8 -9.68 4.62 10.67
CA GLN A 8 -10.80 3.98 10.00
C GLN A 8 -11.96 4.92 9.62
N PRO A 9 -11.73 6.16 9.14
CA PRO A 9 -12.83 7.03 8.76
C PRO A 9 -13.61 6.36 7.62
N HIS A 10 -14.94 6.38 7.74
CA HIS A 10 -15.80 6.02 6.63
C HIS A 10 -15.99 7.25 5.75
N VAL A 11 -15.32 7.29 4.60
CA VAL A 11 -15.53 8.36 3.63
C VAL A 11 -16.67 7.93 2.72
N ALA A 12 -17.83 8.57 2.87
CA ALA A 12 -18.96 8.32 2.00
C ALA A 12 -18.63 8.86 0.59
N GLY A 13 -18.60 7.98 -0.40
CA GLY A 13 -18.48 8.32 -1.82
C GLY A 13 -19.67 7.77 -2.59
N GLU A 14 -20.00 8.41 -3.72
CA GLU A 14 -21.16 8.05 -4.56
C GLU A 14 -21.10 6.61 -5.13
N GLU A 15 -19.91 5.99 -5.17
CA GLU A 15 -19.67 4.62 -5.68
C GLU A 15 -19.28 3.61 -4.59
N GLY A 16 -19.78 3.80 -3.36
CA GLY A 16 -19.42 2.95 -2.22
C GLY A 16 -18.23 3.53 -1.45
N GLY A 17 -18.39 3.67 -0.14
CA GLY A 17 -17.43 4.37 0.70
C GLY A 17 -16.07 3.68 0.75
N ILE A 18 -15.00 4.47 0.69
CA ILE A 18 -13.64 3.99 0.93
C ILE A 18 -13.34 4.12 2.43
N ARG A 19 -12.77 3.06 3.00
CA ARG A 19 -12.37 3.00 4.40
C ARG A 19 -10.86 2.78 4.49
N PRO A 20 -10.05 3.86 4.49
CA PRO A 20 -8.62 3.74 4.77
C PRO A 20 -8.40 3.30 6.21
N ASP A 21 -7.24 2.71 6.50
CA ASP A 21 -6.91 2.31 7.87
C ASP A 21 -6.65 3.53 8.76
N MET A 22 -6.04 4.57 8.20
CA MET A 22 -5.81 5.84 8.90
C MET A 22 -5.72 7.02 7.92
N VAL A 23 -6.17 8.19 8.37
CA VAL A 23 -5.92 9.48 7.72
C VAL A 23 -5.17 10.37 8.71
N VAL A 24 -4.01 10.88 8.31
CA VAL A 24 -3.19 11.80 9.10
C VAL A 24 -3.43 13.21 8.58
N HIS A 25 -3.80 14.13 9.47
CA HIS A 25 -3.96 15.54 9.14
C HIS A 25 -2.64 16.28 9.31
N LEU A 26 -2.25 17.01 8.27
CA LEU A 26 -1.06 17.84 8.25
C LEU A 26 -1.46 19.32 8.39
N PRO A 27 -0.51 20.19 8.77
CA PRO A 27 -0.69 21.64 8.70
C PRO A 27 -1.19 22.08 7.32
N GLU A 28 -1.83 23.24 7.28
CA GLU A 28 -2.43 23.81 6.06
C GLU A 28 -3.62 22.99 5.51
N LYS A 29 -4.25 22.17 6.36
CA LYS A 29 -5.39 21.31 6.05
C LYS A 29 -5.06 20.30 4.92
N ARG A 30 -3.83 19.80 4.91
CA ARG A 30 -3.39 18.71 4.03
C ARG A 30 -3.63 17.37 4.73
N SER A 31 -3.61 16.27 3.97
CA SER A 31 -3.83 14.93 4.52
C SER A 31 -2.97 13.88 3.84
N ILE A 32 -2.59 12.86 4.62
CA ILE A 32 -1.96 11.63 4.14
C ILE A 32 -2.92 10.48 4.46
N VAL A 33 -3.13 9.59 3.50
CA VAL A 33 -3.89 8.36 3.71
C VAL A 33 -2.91 7.22 3.94
N VAL A 34 -3.18 6.37 4.92
CA VAL A 34 -2.39 5.16 5.20
C VAL A 34 -3.29 3.93 5.05
N ASP A 35 -2.85 2.98 4.23
CA ASP A 35 -3.46 1.68 4.01
C ASP A 35 -2.44 0.58 4.33
N ALA A 36 -2.76 -0.32 5.25
CA ALA A 36 -1.84 -1.32 5.80
C ALA A 36 -2.11 -2.75 5.31
N LYS A 37 -2.95 -2.93 4.28
CA LYS A 37 -3.32 -4.28 3.81
C LYS A 37 -2.32 -4.78 2.77
N THR A 38 -1.20 -5.29 3.25
CA THR A 38 -0.21 -5.99 2.42
C THR A 38 -0.38 -7.51 2.57
N PRO A 39 -0.68 -8.26 1.48
CA PRO A 39 -0.74 -9.72 1.54
C PRO A 39 0.67 -10.29 1.75
N LEU A 40 0.90 -11.02 2.85
CA LEU A 40 2.20 -11.62 3.18
C LEU A 40 2.33 -13.08 2.74
N ASP A 41 1.24 -13.70 2.27
CA ASP A 41 1.19 -15.14 1.97
C ASP A 41 2.27 -15.57 0.96
N GLY A 42 2.54 -14.74 -0.04
CA GLY A 42 3.59 -15.02 -1.04
C GLY A 42 4.98 -15.12 -0.41
N TYR A 43 5.28 -14.24 0.54
CA TYR A 43 6.56 -14.27 1.26
C TYR A 43 6.62 -15.45 2.24
N LEU A 44 5.54 -15.70 2.99
CA LEU A 44 5.47 -16.83 3.92
C LEU A 44 5.66 -18.17 3.20
N ASN A 45 4.97 -18.36 2.07
CA ASN A 45 5.15 -19.53 1.21
C ASN A 45 6.59 -19.66 0.68
N ALA A 46 7.28 -18.54 0.42
CA ALA A 46 8.67 -18.57 -0.02
C ALA A 46 9.63 -19.02 1.09
N VAL A 47 9.33 -18.66 2.35
CA VAL A 47 10.10 -19.10 3.52
C VAL A 47 9.89 -20.59 3.79
N GLU A 48 8.68 -21.09 3.58
CA GLU A 48 8.33 -22.51 3.79
C GLU A 48 8.73 -23.42 2.62
N ALA A 49 9.05 -22.85 1.45
CA ALA A 49 9.39 -23.60 0.25
C ALA A 49 10.68 -24.42 0.44
N THR A 50 10.60 -25.72 0.17
CA THR A 50 11.75 -26.63 0.27
C THR A 50 12.59 -26.69 -1.01
N GLN A 51 12.00 -26.32 -2.14
CA GLN A 51 12.65 -26.31 -3.45
C GLN A 51 12.90 -24.87 -3.93
N ASP A 52 14.02 -24.68 -4.64
CA ASP A 52 14.42 -23.37 -5.18
C ASP A 52 13.41 -22.78 -6.17
N ASN A 53 12.81 -23.65 -6.99
CA ASN A 53 11.79 -23.25 -7.96
C ASN A 53 10.49 -22.78 -7.29
N GLU A 54 10.06 -23.43 -6.22
CA GLU A 54 8.88 -23.08 -5.42
C GLU A 54 9.11 -21.74 -4.72
N ARG A 55 10.28 -21.57 -4.10
CA ARG A 55 10.67 -20.30 -3.47
C ARG A 55 10.61 -19.13 -4.45
N LYS A 56 11.21 -19.29 -5.64
CA LYS A 56 11.17 -18.26 -6.69
C LYS A 56 9.75 -17.94 -7.14
N LYS A 57 8.89 -18.94 -7.32
CA LYS A 57 7.47 -18.74 -7.67
C LYS A 57 6.71 -17.99 -6.58
N ALA A 58 6.95 -18.31 -5.31
CA ALA A 58 6.31 -17.68 -4.17
C ALA A 58 6.76 -16.21 -4.01
N LEU A 59 8.05 -15.91 -4.15
CA LEU A 59 8.56 -14.52 -4.18
C LEU A 59 8.00 -13.72 -5.36
N ALA A 60 7.87 -14.33 -6.54
CA ALA A 60 7.20 -13.71 -7.67
C ALA A 60 5.71 -13.42 -7.40
N ALA A 61 5.02 -14.31 -6.67
CA ALA A 61 3.66 -14.04 -6.22
C ALA A 61 3.60 -12.88 -5.22
N HIS A 62 4.54 -12.83 -4.26
CA HIS A 62 4.66 -11.72 -3.30
C HIS A 62 4.81 -10.37 -4.01
N ALA A 63 5.79 -10.23 -4.91
CA ALA A 63 6.00 -8.99 -5.67
C ALA A 63 4.77 -8.59 -6.50
N ARG A 64 4.11 -9.56 -7.15
CA ARG A 64 2.86 -9.30 -7.89
C ARG A 64 1.74 -8.82 -6.98
N ASN A 65 1.61 -9.37 -5.77
CA ASN A 65 0.59 -8.96 -4.81
C ASN A 65 0.83 -7.52 -4.33
N VAL A 66 2.07 -7.15 -4.01
CA VAL A 66 2.42 -5.76 -3.65
C VAL A 66 2.12 -4.81 -4.81
N ARG A 67 2.51 -5.16 -6.04
CA ARG A 67 2.17 -4.37 -7.24
C ARG A 67 0.67 -4.24 -7.48
N SER A 68 -0.08 -5.32 -7.28
CA SER A 68 -1.55 -5.27 -7.36
C SER A 68 -2.10 -4.29 -6.34
N ARG A 69 -1.56 -4.27 -5.12
CA ARG A 69 -2.00 -3.35 -4.09
C ARG A 69 -1.71 -1.89 -4.43
N VAL A 70 -0.53 -1.60 -4.99
CA VAL A 70 -0.20 -0.26 -5.52
C VAL A 70 -1.23 0.18 -6.55
N ARG A 71 -1.57 -0.69 -7.53
CA ARG A 71 -2.56 -0.40 -8.56
C ARG A 71 -3.96 -0.19 -7.97
N GLU A 72 -4.38 -1.06 -7.07
CA GLU A 72 -5.67 -0.90 -6.39
C GLU A 72 -5.75 0.43 -5.65
N LEU A 73 -4.68 0.86 -4.97
CA LEU A 73 -4.65 2.13 -4.24
C LEU A 73 -4.60 3.35 -5.17
N SER A 74 -3.95 3.25 -6.32
CA SER A 74 -3.96 4.32 -7.32
C SER A 74 -5.33 4.46 -8.00
N ASP A 75 -6.01 3.33 -8.22
CA ASP A 75 -7.33 3.27 -8.84
C ASP A 75 -8.44 3.65 -7.86
N ARG A 76 -8.25 3.40 -6.57
CA ARG A 76 -9.15 3.89 -5.52
C ARG A 76 -9.16 5.40 -5.60
N ASN A 77 -10.33 5.94 -5.88
CA ASN A 77 -10.57 7.36 -6.14
C ASN A 77 -10.47 8.22 -4.87
N TYR A 78 -9.49 7.97 -4.00
CA TYR A 78 -9.15 8.80 -2.83
C TYR A 78 -9.05 10.28 -3.22
N TRP A 79 -8.59 10.54 -4.44
CA TRP A 79 -8.47 11.87 -5.02
C TRP A 79 -9.82 12.57 -5.26
N ALA A 80 -10.89 11.82 -5.55
CA ALA A 80 -12.23 12.38 -5.82
C ALA A 80 -13.18 12.32 -4.63
N GLN A 81 -12.94 11.42 -3.67
CA GLN A 81 -13.86 11.20 -2.54
C GLN A 81 -13.56 12.08 -1.32
N PHE A 82 -12.39 12.71 -1.24
CA PHE A 82 -12.05 13.64 -0.17
C PHE A 82 -12.32 15.07 -0.61
N GLU A 83 -12.89 15.88 0.29
CA GLU A 83 -13.13 17.33 0.06
C GLU A 83 -11.84 18.08 -0.32
N ARG A 84 -10.68 17.57 0.13
CA ARG A 84 -9.35 17.86 -0.42
C ARG A 84 -8.63 16.56 -0.69
N SER A 85 -8.14 16.40 -1.91
CA SER A 85 -7.35 15.23 -2.28
C SER A 85 -6.12 15.10 -1.37
N PRO A 86 -5.80 13.90 -0.89
CA PRO A 86 -4.57 13.67 -0.11
C PRO A 86 -3.32 14.03 -0.92
N GLU A 87 -2.17 14.24 -0.29
CA GLU A 87 -0.94 14.50 -1.06
C GLU A 87 -0.35 13.24 -1.69
N PHE A 88 -0.41 12.14 -0.96
CA PHE A 88 -0.03 10.79 -1.38
C PHE A 88 -0.69 9.76 -0.45
N VAL A 89 -0.66 8.51 -0.88
CA VAL A 89 -1.13 7.36 -0.08
C VAL A 89 0.09 6.56 0.35
N VAL A 90 0.14 6.15 1.62
CA VAL A 90 1.15 5.23 2.14
C VAL A 90 0.56 3.82 2.13
N LEU A 91 1.16 2.93 1.36
CA LEU A 91 0.96 1.49 1.49
C LEU A 91 1.94 0.96 2.53
N PHE A 92 1.46 0.72 3.74
CA PHE A 92 2.29 0.25 4.84
C PHE A 92 2.60 -1.25 4.70
N ILE A 93 3.89 -1.56 4.60
CA ILE A 93 4.42 -2.93 4.61
C ILE A 93 5.06 -3.20 5.99
N PRO A 94 4.59 -4.21 6.75
CA PRO A 94 4.95 -4.37 8.17
C PRO A 94 6.33 -5.03 8.38
N GLY A 95 7.36 -4.55 7.70
CA GLY A 95 8.74 -5.03 7.84
C GLY A 95 9.56 -4.83 6.57
N GLU A 96 10.80 -4.37 6.75
CA GLU A 96 11.74 -4.09 5.65
C GLU A 96 12.00 -5.34 4.80
N GLN A 97 12.09 -6.52 5.41
CA GLN A 97 12.34 -7.78 4.70
C GLN A 97 11.26 -8.12 3.67
N PHE A 98 10.01 -7.71 3.91
CA PHE A 98 8.92 -7.97 2.99
C PHE A 98 8.98 -7.03 1.79
N LEU A 99 9.32 -5.75 2.03
CA LEU A 99 9.51 -4.78 0.96
C LEU A 99 10.75 -5.15 0.13
N ALA A 100 11.89 -5.39 0.77
CA ALA A 100 13.13 -5.78 0.11
C ALA A 100 12.93 -7.00 -0.80
N ALA A 101 12.28 -8.06 -0.31
CA ALA A 101 12.01 -9.25 -1.12
C ALA A 101 11.10 -8.99 -2.32
N ALA A 102 10.17 -8.03 -2.24
CA ALA A 102 9.37 -7.61 -3.38
C ALA A 102 10.20 -6.81 -4.40
N LEU A 103 11.04 -5.88 -3.92
CA LEU A 103 11.90 -5.04 -4.76
C LEU A 103 13.01 -5.84 -5.45
N ASP A 104 13.54 -6.88 -4.80
CA ASP A 104 14.54 -7.77 -5.41
C ASP A 104 13.98 -8.50 -6.65
N VAL A 105 12.69 -8.85 -6.62
CA VAL A 105 12.01 -9.49 -7.75
C VAL A 105 11.51 -8.47 -8.77
N ASP A 106 11.07 -7.30 -8.31
CA ASP A 106 10.51 -6.25 -9.14
C ASP A 106 11.15 -4.88 -8.80
N PRO A 107 12.34 -4.58 -9.36
CA PRO A 107 13.09 -3.38 -9.00
C PRO A 107 12.41 -2.06 -9.39
N LYS A 108 11.46 -2.10 -10.34
CA LYS A 108 10.72 -0.91 -10.79
C LYS A 108 9.53 -0.58 -9.90
N LEU A 109 9.15 -1.48 -8.99
CA LEU A 109 7.95 -1.34 -8.16
C LEU A 109 7.93 -0.04 -7.36
N GLN A 110 9.05 0.37 -6.78
CA GLN A 110 9.12 1.60 -5.99
C GLN A 110 8.98 2.86 -6.84
N GLU A 111 9.62 2.90 -8.01
CA GLU A 111 9.51 4.02 -8.94
C GLU A 111 8.08 4.14 -9.50
N ASP A 112 7.50 3.01 -9.91
CA ASP A 112 6.13 2.95 -10.41
C ASP A 112 5.10 3.37 -9.34
N ALA A 113 5.30 2.94 -8.08
CA ALA A 113 4.45 3.34 -6.96
C ALA A 113 4.51 4.85 -6.73
N LEU A 114 5.71 5.43 -6.72
CA LEU A 114 5.90 6.86 -6.54
C LEU A 114 5.27 7.67 -7.69
N ALA A 115 5.40 7.21 -8.93
CA ALA A 115 4.74 7.82 -10.10
C ALA A 115 3.21 7.79 -9.97
N ALA A 116 2.67 6.77 -9.30
CA ALA A 116 1.25 6.65 -8.95
C ALA A 116 0.87 7.37 -7.64
N ARG A 117 1.77 8.17 -7.05
CA ARG A 117 1.60 8.87 -5.74
C ARG A 117 1.34 7.92 -4.57
N ILE A 118 1.91 6.72 -4.64
CA ILE A 118 1.91 5.72 -3.58
C ILE A 118 3.33 5.61 -2.99
N VAL A 119 3.44 5.67 -1.68
CA VAL A 119 4.69 5.46 -0.92
C VAL A 119 4.65 4.09 -0.25
N LEU A 120 5.72 3.31 -0.36
CA LEU A 120 5.87 1.97 0.23
C LEU A 120 6.65 2.01 1.56
#